data_AF-X1VDC9-F1
#
_entry.id   AF-X1VDC9-F1
#
_cell.length_a   1.000
_cell.length_b   1.000
_cell.length_c   1.000
_cell.angle_alpha   90.00
_cell.angle_beta   90.00
_cell.angle_gamma   90.00
#
_symmetry.space_group_name_H-M   'P 1'
#
loop_
_entity.id
_entity.type
_entity.pdbx_description
1 polymer ?
#
loop_
_entity_poly.entity_id
_entity_poly.type
_entity_poly.pdbx_seq_one_letter_code
_entity_poly.pdbx_strand_id
1 'polypeptide(L)'
;VAFNFSVYFFSAILYIVVYMRHTPNLERAIAFASDHLQYPLSLDFKKVFYNVEVGGFSTIKESLDNYLDTWRDYSPEFIESFHLIEGSLFEPDNTRRISTLEKALQVILDGVYDKMLKFTHNVRSPLTNVYMLGVVLPTLALALLPLASAMLGGMLTWVHVFLLFNLIVPFFVFYLTDKILMLRPGGYGETSLLEKNPLYPEYKSNKHYTKAFLICLPFFIIGLLPFIISSLFSRLTLTVVVGLIPSQSPPP
;
A
#
# COMPACT_ATOMS: atom_id res chain seq x y z
N VAL A 1 -6.75 -3.00 7.37
CA VAL A 1 -5.70 -3.66 8.21
C VAL A 1 -5.75 -5.16 8.05
N ALA A 2 -6.86 -5.83 8.40
CA ALA A 2 -6.98 -7.29 8.31
C ALA A 2 -6.66 -7.95 6.96
N PHE A 3 -7.02 -7.31 5.84
CA PHE A 3 -6.79 -7.91 4.52
C PHE A 3 -5.30 -8.11 4.19
N ASN A 4 -4.42 -7.26 4.75
CA ASN A 4 -2.96 -7.34 4.57
C ASN A 4 -2.31 -8.47 5.36
N PHE A 5 -2.99 -9.04 6.36
CA PHE A 5 -2.44 -10.09 7.23
C PHE A 5 -2.66 -11.51 6.71
N SER A 6 -3.43 -11.70 5.64
CA SER A 6 -3.83 -13.04 5.19
C SER A 6 -2.63 -13.98 4.94
N VAL A 7 -1.56 -13.49 4.31
CA VAL A 7 -0.33 -14.29 4.09
C VAL A 7 0.49 -14.48 5.38
N TYR A 8 0.44 -13.53 6.31
CA TYR A 8 1.10 -13.64 7.62
C TYR A 8 0.47 -14.77 8.44
N PHE A 9 -0.85 -14.90 8.38
CA PHE A 9 -1.59 -15.98 9.02
C PHE A 9 -1.23 -17.35 8.46
N PHE A 10 -1.06 -17.48 7.14
CA PHE A 10 -0.52 -18.70 6.54
C PHE A 10 0.87 -19.05 7.10
N SER A 11 1.82 -18.10 7.11
CA SER A 11 3.16 -18.35 7.66
C SER A 11 3.12 -18.74 9.13
N ALA A 12 2.23 -18.14 9.93
CA ALA A 12 2.08 -18.49 11.34
C ALA A 12 1.60 -19.93 11.52
N ILE A 13 0.53 -20.32 10.83
CA ILE A 13 0.02 -21.69 10.85
C ILE A 13 1.08 -22.66 10.33
N LEU A 14 1.82 -22.31 9.27
CA LEU A 14 2.90 -23.14 8.74
C LEU A 14 3.98 -23.40 9.80
N TYR A 15 4.51 -22.37 10.46
CA TYR A 15 5.54 -22.56 11.49
C TYR A 15 5.04 -23.39 12.68
N ILE A 16 3.80 -23.16 13.12
CA ILE A 16 3.19 -23.93 14.21
C ILE A 16 3.02 -25.39 13.80
N VAL A 17 2.45 -25.66 12.63
CA VAL A 17 2.24 -27.02 12.11
C VAL A 17 3.57 -27.76 11.94
N VAL A 18 4.58 -27.11 11.34
CA VAL A 18 5.91 -27.69 11.17
C VAL A 18 6.53 -28.10 12.51
N TYR A 19 6.43 -27.25 13.53
CA TYR A 19 6.91 -27.58 14.88
C TYR A 19 6.10 -28.73 15.50
N MET A 20 4.76 -28.65 15.43
CA MET A 20 3.82 -29.60 16.04
C MET A 20 3.92 -31.00 15.46
N ARG A 21 4.31 -31.13 14.18
CA ARG A 21 4.57 -32.44 13.54
C ARG A 21 5.65 -33.21 14.31
N HIS A 22 6.69 -32.52 14.77
CA HIS A 22 7.79 -33.13 15.53
C HIS A 22 7.52 -33.21 17.03
N THR A 23 6.87 -32.21 17.62
CA THR A 23 6.62 -32.16 19.07
C THR A 23 5.21 -31.63 19.35
N PRO A 24 4.29 -32.43 19.92
CA PRO A 24 2.91 -32.03 20.22
C PRO A 24 2.83 -31.11 21.43
N ASN A 25 3.37 -29.90 21.32
CA ASN A 25 3.31 -28.88 22.36
C ASN A 25 2.96 -27.52 21.73
N LEU A 26 1.72 -27.08 21.95
CA LEU A 26 1.19 -25.86 21.35
C LEU A 26 1.94 -24.61 21.81
N GLU A 27 2.24 -24.50 23.11
CA GLU A 27 2.95 -23.34 23.67
C GLU A 27 4.33 -23.17 23.03
N ARG A 28 5.11 -24.24 22.93
CA ARG A 28 6.42 -24.21 22.27
C ARG A 28 6.31 -23.96 20.77
N ALA A 29 5.25 -24.45 20.12
CA ALA A 29 5.02 -24.18 18.70
C ALA A 29 4.70 -22.70 18.45
N ILE A 30 3.90 -22.06 19.33
CA ILE A 30 3.61 -20.63 19.25
C ILE A 30 4.86 -19.81 19.57
N ALA A 31 5.65 -20.21 20.57
CA ALA A 31 6.93 -19.56 20.86
C ALA A 31 7.87 -19.62 19.65
N PHE A 32 8.02 -20.81 19.04
CA PHE A 32 8.79 -21.01 17.82
C PHE A 32 8.28 -20.11 16.68
N ALA A 33 6.96 -20.05 16.45
CA ALA A 33 6.40 -19.17 15.45
C ALA A 33 6.67 -17.69 15.76
N SER A 34 6.58 -17.27 17.03
CA SER A 34 6.83 -15.89 17.45
C SER A 34 8.27 -15.41 17.17
N ASP A 35 9.24 -16.32 17.12
CA ASP A 35 10.64 -15.99 16.84
C ASP A 35 10.98 -16.01 15.34
N HIS A 36 10.20 -16.72 14.52
CA HIS A 36 10.44 -16.84 13.08
C HIS A 36 9.52 -15.94 12.25
N LEU A 37 8.40 -15.50 12.82
CA LEU A 37 7.52 -14.53 12.19
C LEU A 37 8.17 -13.14 12.16
N GLN A 38 7.80 -12.36 11.15
CA GLN A 38 8.16 -10.96 11.07
C GLN A 38 7.14 -10.08 11.79
N TYR A 39 7.56 -8.86 12.12
CA TYR A 39 6.68 -7.83 12.64
C TYR A 39 5.53 -7.58 11.64
N PRO A 40 4.29 -7.33 12.10
CA PRO A 40 3.85 -7.18 13.49
C PRO A 40 3.43 -8.50 14.18
N LEU A 41 3.14 -9.55 13.42
CA LEU A 41 2.53 -10.77 13.97
C LEU A 41 3.43 -11.49 14.99
N SER A 42 4.76 -11.39 14.86
CA SER A 42 5.68 -11.91 15.88
C SER A 42 5.51 -11.24 17.24
N LEU A 43 5.26 -9.93 17.27
CA LEU A 43 4.99 -9.23 18.53
C LEU A 43 3.63 -9.61 19.10
N ASP A 44 2.63 -9.82 18.24
CA ASP A 44 1.31 -10.25 18.70
C ASP A 44 1.39 -11.61 19.42
N PHE A 45 2.14 -12.56 18.87
CA PHE A 45 2.38 -13.85 19.54
C PHE A 45 3.22 -13.72 20.81
N LYS A 46 4.25 -12.85 20.82
CA LYS A 46 5.00 -12.56 22.07
C LYS A 46 4.10 -11.93 23.13
N LYS A 47 3.14 -11.10 22.71
CA LYS A 47 2.17 -10.48 23.61
C LYS A 47 1.25 -11.51 24.26
N VAL A 48 0.91 -12.62 23.57
CA VAL A 48 0.17 -13.73 24.18
C VAL A 48 0.90 -14.30 25.39
N PHE A 49 2.21 -14.51 25.31
CA PHE A 49 3.02 -14.93 26.47
C PHE A 49 3.10 -13.84 27.54
N TYR A 50 3.38 -12.61 27.12
CA TYR A 50 3.49 -11.47 28.02
C TYR A 50 2.23 -11.26 28.86
N ASN A 51 1.03 -11.40 28.27
CA ASN A 51 -0.23 -11.22 28.99
C ASN A 51 -0.43 -12.26 30.10
N VAL A 52 0.14 -13.46 29.94
CA VAL A 52 0.14 -14.50 30.99
C VAL A 52 1.16 -14.15 32.08
N GLU A 53 2.36 -13.71 31.71
CA GLU A 53 3.43 -13.34 32.64
C GLU A 53 3.04 -12.19 33.58
N VAL A 54 2.27 -11.20 33.09
CA VAL A 54 1.76 -10.09 33.90
C VAL A 54 0.49 -10.44 34.69
N GLY A 55 0.01 -11.69 34.61
CA GLY A 55 -1.17 -12.17 35.32
C GLY A 55 -2.50 -11.72 34.70
N GLY A 56 -2.52 -11.30 33.43
CA GLY A 56 -3.74 -10.94 32.70
C GLY A 56 -4.59 -12.14 32.27
N PHE A 57 -3.96 -13.31 32.06
CA PHE A 57 -4.64 -14.58 31.80
C PHE A 57 -3.98 -15.70 32.60
N SER A 58 -4.73 -16.78 32.86
CA SER A 58 -4.24 -17.90 33.67
C SER A 58 -3.39 -18.88 32.87
N THR A 59 -3.61 -18.96 31.56
CA THR A 59 -2.90 -19.90 30.67
C THR A 59 -2.60 -19.25 29.31
N ILE A 60 -1.58 -19.78 28.61
CA ILE A 60 -1.24 -19.35 27.24
C ILE A 60 -2.41 -19.64 26.29
N LYS A 61 -3.11 -20.77 26.48
CA LYS A 61 -4.32 -21.09 25.70
C LYS A 61 -5.38 -20.01 25.84
N GLU A 62 -5.71 -19.60 27.06
CA GLU A 62 -6.72 -18.56 27.32
C GLU A 62 -6.32 -17.22 26.71
N SER A 63 -5.05 -16.80 26.85
CA SER A 63 -4.58 -15.58 26.22
C SER A 63 -4.57 -15.67 24.69
N LEU A 64 -4.31 -16.85 24.13
CA LEU A 64 -4.33 -17.08 22.68
C LEU A 64 -5.76 -17.00 22.15
N ASP A 65 -6.71 -17.66 22.81
CA ASP A 65 -8.14 -17.62 22.46
C ASP A 65 -8.64 -16.16 22.44
N ASN A 66 -8.25 -15.35 23.44
CA ASN A 66 -8.59 -13.93 23.46
C ASN A 66 -8.01 -13.16 22.26
N TYR A 67 -6.76 -13.44 21.89
CA TYR A 67 -6.13 -12.83 20.72
C TYR A 67 -6.84 -13.28 19.42
N LEU A 68 -7.16 -14.56 19.28
CA LEU A 68 -7.80 -15.11 18.08
C LEU A 68 -9.21 -14.53 17.87
N ASP A 69 -9.97 -14.27 18.94
CA ASP A 69 -11.32 -13.69 18.83
C ASP A 69 -11.32 -12.29 18.19
N THR A 70 -10.21 -11.53 18.31
CA THR A 70 -10.06 -10.23 17.62
C THR A 70 -10.07 -10.34 16.09
N TRP A 71 -9.81 -11.54 15.56
CA TRP A 71 -9.74 -11.83 14.12
C TRP A 71 -11.00 -12.48 13.56
N ARG A 72 -12.02 -12.71 14.39
CA ARG A 72 -13.22 -13.50 14.03
C ARG A 72 -13.95 -13.00 12.81
N ASP A 73 -14.19 -11.69 12.74
CA ASP A 73 -14.92 -11.07 11.63
C ASP A 73 -14.06 -10.90 10.36
N TYR A 74 -12.75 -11.12 10.48
CA TYR A 74 -11.77 -10.76 9.46
C TYR A 74 -11.10 -11.96 8.78
N SER A 75 -10.87 -13.04 9.53
CA SER A 75 -10.16 -14.23 9.08
C SER A 75 -10.68 -15.46 9.85
N PRO A 76 -11.91 -15.91 9.58
CA PRO A 76 -12.45 -17.13 10.19
C PRO A 76 -11.57 -18.36 9.89
N GLU A 77 -10.95 -18.42 8.72
CA GLU A 77 -10.04 -19.50 8.33
C GLU A 77 -8.81 -19.62 9.24
N PHE A 78 -8.34 -18.51 9.81
CA PHE A 78 -7.21 -18.50 10.73
C PHE A 78 -7.59 -19.13 12.07
N ILE A 79 -8.78 -18.78 12.58
CA ILE A 79 -9.33 -19.35 13.82
C ILE A 79 -9.62 -20.83 13.66
N GLU A 80 -10.24 -21.22 12.54
CA GLU A 80 -10.53 -22.62 12.25
C GLU A 80 -9.24 -23.45 12.17
N SER A 81 -8.19 -22.91 11.57
CA SER A 81 -6.87 -23.54 11.53
C SER A 81 -6.29 -23.74 12.94
N PHE A 82 -6.43 -22.75 13.83
CA PHE A 82 -6.03 -22.91 15.23
C PHE A 82 -6.84 -23.98 15.96
N HIS A 83 -8.16 -24.02 15.79
CA HIS A 83 -8.99 -25.07 16.40
C HIS A 83 -8.62 -26.48 15.92
N LEU A 84 -8.25 -26.63 14.64
CA LEU A 84 -7.74 -27.90 14.12
C LEU A 84 -6.38 -28.27 14.76
N ILE A 85 -5.47 -27.30 14.92
CA ILE A 85 -4.19 -27.52 15.61
C ILE A 85 -4.43 -27.94 17.07
N GLU A 86 -5.31 -27.25 17.79
CA GLU A 86 -5.68 -27.62 19.16
C GLU A 86 -6.32 -29.01 19.22
N GLY A 87 -7.25 -29.31 18.31
CA GLY A 87 -7.89 -30.61 18.17
C GLY A 87 -6.88 -31.75 17.97
N SER A 88 -5.79 -31.49 17.25
CA SER A 88 -4.73 -32.47 17.01
C SER A 88 -4.04 -32.96 18.30
N LEU A 89 -4.06 -32.18 19.39
CA LEU A 89 -3.50 -32.60 20.68
C LEU A 89 -4.31 -33.72 21.36
N PHE A 90 -5.58 -33.86 20.98
CA PHE A 90 -6.50 -34.85 21.53
C PHE A 90 -6.64 -36.10 20.63
N GLU A 91 -5.95 -36.13 19.49
CA GLU A 91 -5.96 -37.28 18.59
C GLU A 91 -5.12 -38.43 19.15
N PRO A 92 -5.70 -39.63 19.36
CA PRO A 92 -4.97 -40.76 19.95
C PRO A 92 -4.00 -41.41 18.95
N ASP A 93 -4.31 -41.33 17.65
CA ASP A 93 -3.47 -41.90 16.60
C ASP A 93 -2.57 -40.83 15.97
N ASN A 94 -1.28 -41.13 15.86
CA ASN A 94 -0.30 -40.18 15.34
C ASN A 94 -0.53 -39.85 13.85
N THR A 95 -1.05 -40.80 13.06
CA THR A 95 -1.37 -40.57 11.65
C THR A 95 -2.53 -39.58 11.54
N ARG A 96 -3.59 -39.77 12.33
CA ARG A 96 -4.72 -38.84 12.43
C ARG A 96 -4.27 -37.46 12.89
N ARG A 97 -3.45 -37.38 13.95
CA ARG A 97 -2.87 -36.12 14.43
C ARG A 97 -2.17 -35.33 13.32
N ILE A 98 -1.30 -35.99 12.55
CA ILE A 98 -0.59 -35.35 11.43
C ILE A 98 -1.58 -34.91 10.35
N SER A 99 -2.57 -35.74 10.00
CA SER A 99 -3.59 -35.38 9.02
C SER A 99 -4.44 -34.17 9.45
N THR A 100 -4.73 -34.02 10.75
CA THR A 100 -5.44 -32.86 11.30
C THR A 100 -4.58 -31.59 11.23
N LEU A 101 -3.28 -31.70 11.50
CA LEU A 101 -2.34 -30.59 11.32
C LEU A 101 -2.21 -30.18 9.84
N GLU A 102 -2.15 -31.13 8.92
CA GLU A 102 -2.15 -30.86 7.47
C GLU A 102 -3.47 -30.23 7.03
N LYS A 103 -4.60 -30.66 7.61
CA LYS A 103 -5.90 -30.04 7.36
C LYS A 103 -5.95 -28.58 7.82
N ALA A 104 -5.36 -28.27 8.98
CA ALA A 104 -5.23 -26.89 9.45
C ALA A 104 -4.45 -26.03 8.45
N LEU A 105 -3.33 -26.54 7.93
CA LEU A 105 -2.54 -25.84 6.92
C LEU A 105 -3.31 -25.64 5.61
N GLN A 106 -4.10 -26.64 5.21
CA GLN A 106 -4.94 -26.55 4.00
C GLN A 106 -6.03 -25.50 4.16
N VAL A 107 -6.72 -25.45 5.30
CA VAL A 107 -7.81 -24.48 5.56
C VAL A 107 -7.32 -23.04 5.44
N ILE A 108 -6.17 -22.70 6.05
CA ILE A 108 -5.62 -21.34 5.91
C ILE A 108 -5.16 -21.06 4.47
N LEU A 109 -4.59 -22.05 3.77
CA LEU A 109 -4.12 -21.87 2.40
C LEU A 109 -5.29 -21.60 1.44
N ASP A 110 -6.35 -22.40 1.54
CA ASP A 110 -7.57 -22.25 0.75
C ASP A 110 -8.24 -20.90 1.05
N GLY A 111 -8.29 -20.49 2.32
CA GLY A 111 -8.84 -19.18 2.70
C GLY A 111 -8.03 -17.99 2.15
N VAL A 112 -6.70 -18.08 2.14
CA VAL A 112 -5.83 -17.07 1.50
C VAL A 112 -6.04 -17.05 -0.01
N TYR A 113 -6.14 -18.21 -0.65
CA TYR A 113 -6.42 -18.33 -2.07
C TYR A 113 -7.76 -17.69 -2.45
N ASP A 114 -8.82 -17.99 -1.72
CA ASP A 114 -10.15 -17.44 -1.94
C ASP A 114 -10.18 -15.91 -1.76
N LYS A 115 -9.46 -15.37 -0.78
CA LYS A 115 -9.31 -13.92 -0.60
C LYS A 115 -8.60 -13.27 -1.79
N MET A 116 -7.54 -13.90 -2.32
CA MET A 116 -6.84 -13.42 -3.51
C MET A 116 -7.74 -13.46 -4.75
N LEU A 117 -8.52 -14.53 -4.91
CA LEU A 117 -9.46 -14.67 -6.03
C LEU A 117 -10.54 -13.59 -5.96
N LYS A 118 -11.18 -13.41 -4.80
CA LYS A 118 -12.17 -12.34 -4.56
C LYS A 118 -11.60 -10.96 -4.84
N PHE A 119 -10.37 -10.67 -4.37
CA PHE A 119 -9.70 -9.40 -4.68
C PHE A 119 -9.53 -9.19 -6.19
N THR A 120 -9.05 -10.21 -6.92
CA THR A 120 -8.81 -10.13 -8.37
C THR A 120 -10.09 -9.82 -9.14
N HIS A 121 -11.24 -10.35 -8.70
CA HIS A 121 -12.53 -10.01 -9.29
C HIS A 121 -12.97 -8.59 -8.92
N ASN A 122 -12.82 -8.19 -7.66
CA ASN A 122 -13.31 -6.91 -7.16
C ASN A 122 -12.46 -5.71 -7.60
N VAL A 123 -11.17 -5.90 -7.89
CA VAL A 123 -10.24 -4.82 -8.26
C VAL A 123 -10.49 -4.30 -9.68
N ARG A 124 -11.13 -5.10 -10.55
CA ARG A 124 -11.35 -4.74 -11.96
C ARG A 124 -12.14 -3.45 -12.13
N SER A 125 -13.29 -3.33 -11.46
CA SER A 125 -14.16 -2.16 -11.60
C SER A 125 -13.50 -0.86 -11.08
N PRO A 126 -12.91 -0.83 -9.87
CA PRO A 126 -12.14 0.32 -9.38
C PRO A 126 -11.00 0.71 -10.31
N LEU A 127 -10.25 -0.25 -10.87
CA LEU A 127 -9.17 0.05 -11.81
C LEU A 127 -9.69 0.65 -13.12
N THR A 128 -10.81 0.15 -13.64
CA THR A 128 -11.46 0.79 -14.79
C THR A 128 -11.85 2.23 -14.48
N ASN A 129 -12.40 2.52 -13.29
CA ASN A 129 -12.73 3.90 -12.91
C ASN A 129 -11.49 4.80 -12.84
N VAL A 130 -10.37 4.29 -12.31
CA VAL A 130 -9.09 5.01 -12.31
C VAL A 130 -8.59 5.25 -13.74
N TYR A 131 -8.69 4.26 -14.62
CA TYR A 131 -8.33 4.42 -16.03
C TYR A 131 -9.20 5.46 -16.73
N MET A 132 -10.51 5.44 -16.48
CA MET A 132 -11.45 6.42 -17.02
C MET A 132 -11.12 7.83 -16.53
N LEU A 133 -10.81 8.00 -15.24
CA LEU A 133 -10.48 9.29 -14.65
C LEU A 133 -9.09 9.80 -15.10
N GLY A 134 -8.09 8.91 -15.15
CA GLY A 134 -6.70 9.28 -15.37
C GLY A 134 -6.28 9.34 -16.84
N VAL A 135 -6.97 8.61 -17.73
CA VAL A 135 -6.64 8.56 -19.15
C VAL A 135 -7.78 9.10 -20.00
N VAL A 136 -8.97 8.52 -19.89
CA VAL A 136 -10.07 8.83 -20.83
C VAL A 136 -10.64 10.24 -20.63
N LEU A 137 -10.86 10.67 -19.39
CA LEU A 137 -11.37 12.01 -19.10
C LEU A 137 -10.41 13.10 -19.60
N PRO A 138 -9.08 13.03 -19.34
CA PRO A 138 -8.12 13.96 -19.92
C PRO A 138 -8.08 13.96 -21.44
N THR A 139 -8.10 12.80 -22.10
CA THR A 139 -8.05 12.77 -23.57
C THR A 139 -9.30 13.36 -24.20
N LEU A 140 -10.50 13.04 -23.68
CA LEU A 140 -11.75 13.63 -24.15
C LEU A 140 -11.82 15.12 -23.88
N ALA A 141 -11.37 15.56 -22.70
CA ALA A 141 -11.42 16.97 -22.35
C ALA A 141 -10.43 17.80 -23.18
N LEU A 142 -9.26 17.26 -23.53
CA LEU A 142 -8.34 17.87 -24.49
C LEU A 142 -8.95 17.95 -25.90
N ALA A 143 -9.64 16.92 -26.35
CA ALA A 143 -10.32 16.91 -27.66
C ALA A 143 -11.47 17.94 -27.74
N LEU A 144 -12.19 18.15 -26.64
CA LEU A 144 -13.31 19.09 -26.55
C LEU A 144 -12.89 20.51 -26.17
N LEU A 145 -11.64 20.72 -25.75
CA LEU A 145 -11.14 22.02 -25.29
C LEU A 145 -11.33 23.15 -26.32
N PRO A 146 -11.07 22.96 -27.63
CA PRO A 146 -11.30 24.02 -28.63
C PRO A 146 -12.77 24.44 -28.72
N LEU A 147 -13.70 23.47 -28.68
CA LEU A 147 -15.14 23.73 -28.71
C LEU A 147 -15.59 24.45 -27.43
N ALA A 148 -15.16 23.96 -26.26
CA ALA A 148 -15.47 24.58 -24.99
C ALA A 148 -14.94 26.02 -24.90
N SER A 149 -13.72 26.26 -25.40
CA SER A 149 -13.12 27.61 -25.46
C SER A 149 -13.91 28.55 -26.37
N ALA A 150 -14.41 28.06 -27.51
CA ALA A 150 -15.21 28.87 -28.44
C ALA A 150 -16.59 29.23 -27.86
N MET A 151 -17.22 28.31 -27.12
CA MET A 151 -18.55 28.53 -26.53
C MET A 151 -18.52 29.36 -25.25
N LEU A 152 -17.50 29.21 -24.40
CA LEU A 152 -17.41 29.88 -23.10
C LEU A 152 -16.85 31.30 -23.15
N GLY A 153 -16.61 31.85 -24.34
CA GLY A 153 -16.37 33.29 -24.55
C GLY A 153 -15.24 33.88 -23.70
N GLY A 154 -14.17 33.13 -23.44
CA GLY A 154 -13.03 33.60 -22.64
C GLY A 154 -13.11 33.37 -21.13
N MET A 155 -14.20 32.79 -20.60
CA MET A 155 -14.27 32.38 -19.17
C MET A 155 -13.25 31.28 -18.84
N LEU A 156 -12.90 30.43 -19.82
CA LEU A 156 -11.96 29.34 -19.65
C LEU A 156 -10.52 29.83 -19.88
N THR A 157 -9.86 30.26 -18.81
CA THR A 157 -8.44 30.66 -18.88
C THR A 157 -7.50 29.46 -18.86
N TRP A 158 -6.29 29.63 -19.39
CA TRP A 158 -5.22 28.61 -19.38
C TRP A 158 -4.88 28.09 -17.97
N VAL A 159 -5.08 28.92 -16.94
CA VAL A 159 -4.85 28.57 -15.53
C VAL A 159 -5.79 27.45 -15.08
N HIS A 160 -7.07 27.47 -15.49
CA HIS A 160 -8.03 26.42 -15.13
C HIS A 160 -7.63 25.08 -15.75
N VAL A 161 -7.23 25.09 -17.03
CA VAL A 161 -6.75 23.90 -17.74
C VAL A 161 -5.50 23.35 -17.06
N PHE A 162 -4.55 24.22 -16.74
CA PHE A 162 -3.32 23.83 -16.07
C PHE A 162 -3.60 23.16 -14.71
N LEU A 163 -4.39 23.79 -13.85
CA LEU A 163 -4.73 23.26 -12.53
C LEU A 163 -5.48 21.92 -12.60
N LEU A 164 -6.47 21.82 -13.49
CA LEU A 164 -7.32 20.63 -13.57
C LEU A 164 -6.51 19.41 -14.04
N PHE A 165 -5.74 19.53 -15.12
CA PHE A 165 -5.04 18.38 -15.70
C PHE A 165 -3.70 18.07 -15.05
N ASN A 166 -2.97 19.07 -14.53
CA ASN A 166 -1.62 18.82 -13.97
C ASN A 166 -1.63 18.62 -12.46
N LEU A 167 -2.68 19.06 -11.75
CA LEU A 167 -2.73 18.97 -10.29
C LEU A 167 -3.91 18.12 -9.81
N ILE A 168 -5.14 18.52 -10.17
CA ILE A 168 -6.35 17.90 -9.62
C ILE A 168 -6.50 16.45 -10.09
N VAL A 169 -6.50 16.20 -11.40
CA VAL A 169 -6.68 14.85 -11.95
C VAL A 169 -5.58 13.89 -11.46
N PRO A 170 -4.27 14.20 -11.59
CA PRO A 170 -3.22 13.31 -11.11
C PRO A 170 -3.30 13.04 -9.61
N PHE A 171 -3.67 14.03 -8.80
CA PHE A 171 -3.90 13.84 -7.37
C PHE A 171 -5.01 12.83 -7.09
N PHE A 172 -6.16 12.94 -7.76
CA PHE A 172 -7.26 11.98 -7.62
C PHE A 172 -6.89 10.59 -8.11
N VAL A 173 -6.18 10.47 -9.24
CA VAL A 173 -5.65 9.19 -9.73
C VAL A 173 -4.77 8.55 -8.68
N PHE A 174 -3.77 9.29 -8.18
CA PHE A 174 -2.83 8.80 -7.17
C PHE A 174 -3.57 8.34 -5.91
N TYR A 175 -4.50 9.16 -5.39
CA TYR A 175 -5.29 8.83 -4.22
C TYR A 175 -6.12 7.55 -4.42
N LEU A 176 -6.81 7.40 -5.55
CA LEU A 176 -7.64 6.23 -5.82
C LEU A 176 -6.78 4.98 -6.03
N THR A 177 -5.67 5.09 -6.76
CA THR A 177 -4.73 3.98 -6.96
C THR A 177 -4.15 3.52 -5.63
N ASP A 178 -3.73 4.44 -4.76
CA ASP A 178 -3.21 4.12 -3.43
C ASP A 178 -4.27 3.36 -2.60
N LYS A 179 -5.52 3.83 -2.59
CA LYS A 179 -6.64 3.14 -1.93
C LYS A 179 -6.85 1.73 -2.47
N ILE A 180 -6.76 1.51 -3.78
CA ILE A 180 -6.91 0.19 -4.40
C ILE A 180 -5.74 -0.73 -4.03
N LEU A 181 -4.51 -0.21 -4.03
CA LEU A 181 -3.31 -0.98 -3.68
C LEU A 181 -3.30 -1.40 -2.21
N MET A 182 -3.80 -0.56 -1.31
CA MET A 182 -3.94 -0.89 0.11
C MET A 182 -4.94 -2.03 0.37
N LEU A 183 -5.85 -2.28 -0.57
CA LEU A 183 -6.79 -3.41 -0.53
C LEU A 183 -6.20 -4.68 -1.13
N ARG A 184 -4.97 -4.69 -1.64
CA ARG A 184 -4.32 -5.91 -2.11
C ARG A 184 -4.10 -6.86 -0.94
N PRO A 185 -4.39 -8.17 -1.06
CA PRO A 185 -4.00 -9.13 -0.04
C PRO A 185 -2.47 -9.13 0.00
N GLY A 186 -1.91 -8.80 1.17
CA GLY A 186 -0.47 -8.60 1.32
C GLY A 186 0.29 -9.86 0.92
N GLY A 187 1.15 -9.77 -0.10
CA GLY A 187 2.11 -10.82 -0.44
C GLY A 187 3.45 -10.49 0.22
N TYR A 188 4.06 -11.46 0.89
CA TYR A 188 5.35 -11.26 1.52
C TYR A 188 6.49 -11.29 0.51
N GLY A 189 7.39 -10.31 0.63
CA GLY A 189 8.83 -10.52 0.47
C GLY A 189 9.46 -10.24 1.83
N GLU A 190 10.15 -11.21 2.43
CA GLU A 190 10.85 -10.99 3.70
C GLU A 190 11.86 -9.85 3.53
N THR A 191 11.58 -8.68 4.10
CA THR A 191 12.46 -7.50 3.98
C THR A 191 13.84 -7.79 4.55
N SER A 192 13.91 -8.62 5.59
CA SER A 192 15.17 -9.15 6.14
C SER A 192 15.94 -10.06 5.18
N LEU A 193 15.32 -10.74 4.21
CA LEU A 193 16.06 -11.50 3.19
C LEU A 193 16.66 -10.57 2.15
N LEU A 194 15.97 -9.47 1.82
CA LEU A 194 16.55 -8.43 0.97
C LEU A 194 17.80 -7.84 1.63
N GLU A 195 17.77 -7.65 2.96
CA GLU A 195 18.92 -7.16 3.75
C GLU A 195 20.11 -8.13 3.76
N LYS A 196 19.89 -9.43 3.55
CA LYS A 196 20.96 -10.44 3.43
C LYS A 196 21.63 -10.45 2.05
N ASN A 197 21.12 -9.70 1.08
CA ASN A 197 21.73 -9.61 -0.24
C ASN A 197 23.10 -8.88 -0.15
N PRO A 198 24.20 -9.44 -0.68
CA PRO A 198 25.50 -8.76 -0.73
C PRO A 198 25.45 -7.36 -1.36
N LEU A 199 24.53 -7.13 -2.31
CA LEU A 199 24.33 -5.87 -3.01
C LEU A 199 23.32 -4.93 -2.32
N TYR A 200 22.77 -5.31 -1.16
CA TYR A 200 21.80 -4.49 -0.42
C TYR A 200 22.25 -3.03 -0.16
N PRO A 201 23.53 -2.75 0.17
CA PRO A 201 24.01 -1.38 0.35
C PRO A 201 23.91 -0.53 -0.93
N GLU A 202 24.03 -1.13 -2.10
CA GLU A 202 23.90 -0.43 -3.39
C GLU A 202 22.45 -0.02 -3.65
N TYR A 203 21.51 -0.93 -3.38
CA TYR A 203 20.07 -0.68 -3.57
C TYR A 203 19.50 0.32 -2.57
N LYS A 204 20.06 0.40 -1.36
CA LYS A 204 19.68 1.39 -0.34
C LYS A 204 20.31 2.77 -0.56
N SER A 205 21.26 2.90 -1.48
CA SER A 205 22.02 4.13 -1.69
C SER A 205 21.21 5.22 -2.38
N ASN A 206 21.05 6.37 -1.72
CA ASN A 206 20.41 7.58 -2.27
C ASN A 206 21.25 8.30 -3.36
N LYS A 207 22.43 7.77 -3.71
CA LYS A 207 23.30 8.33 -4.76
C LYS A 207 22.60 8.37 -6.12
N HIS A 208 21.66 7.46 -6.38
CA HIS A 208 20.91 7.42 -7.63
C HIS A 208 19.95 8.62 -7.75
N TYR A 209 19.24 8.97 -6.68
CA TYR A 209 18.34 10.14 -6.66
C TYR A 209 19.11 11.45 -6.85
N THR A 210 20.27 11.59 -6.21
CA THR A 210 21.09 12.80 -6.36
C THR A 210 21.66 12.94 -7.78
N LYS A 211 22.14 11.85 -8.38
CA LYS A 211 22.56 11.86 -9.80
C LYS A 211 21.40 12.18 -10.74
N ALA A 212 20.25 11.55 -10.54
CA ALA A 212 19.05 11.82 -11.34
C ALA A 212 18.60 13.28 -11.21
N PHE A 213 18.63 13.84 -10.00
CA PHE A 213 18.31 15.24 -9.75
C PHE A 213 19.27 16.18 -10.50
N LEU A 214 20.58 15.95 -10.43
CA LEU A 214 21.58 16.76 -11.14
C LEU A 214 21.41 16.69 -12.66
N ILE A 215 21.01 15.54 -13.21
CA ILE A 215 20.75 15.37 -14.64
C ILE A 215 19.45 16.07 -15.04
N CYS A 216 18.37 15.94 -14.26
CA CYS A 216 17.08 16.55 -14.57
C CYS A 216 17.04 18.07 -14.37
N LEU A 217 17.81 18.62 -13.43
CA LEU A 217 17.84 20.06 -13.13
C LEU A 217 18.04 20.96 -14.36
N PRO A 218 19.04 20.75 -15.25
CA PRO A 218 19.20 21.57 -16.44
C PRO A 218 18.01 21.46 -17.40
N PHE A 219 17.45 20.27 -17.61
CA PHE A 219 16.26 20.10 -18.46
C PHE A 219 15.03 20.81 -17.88
N PHE A 220 14.88 20.79 -16.56
CA PHE A 220 13.81 21.51 -15.87
C PHE A 220 13.94 23.03 -16.05
N ILE A 221 15.17 23.56 -15.94
CA ILE A 221 15.46 24.99 -16.16
C ILE A 221 15.20 25.37 -17.64
N ILE A 222 15.61 24.52 -18.59
CA ILE A 222 15.33 24.73 -20.03
C ILE A 222 13.82 24.71 -20.31
N GLY A 223 13.06 23.83 -19.65
CA GLY A 223 11.60 23.78 -19.77
C GLY A 223 10.90 25.03 -19.21
N LEU A 224 11.46 25.67 -18.17
CA LEU A 224 10.92 26.90 -17.56
C LEU A 224 11.37 28.19 -18.26
N LEU A 225 12.46 28.14 -19.02
CA LEU A 225 13.03 29.29 -19.75
C LEU A 225 12.00 30.05 -20.63
N PRO A 226 11.11 29.39 -21.40
CA PRO A 226 10.07 30.07 -22.18
C PRO A 226 9.11 30.89 -21.32
N PHE A 227 8.73 30.39 -20.14
CA PHE A 227 7.86 31.10 -19.19
C PHE A 227 8.58 32.32 -18.59
N ILE A 228 9.85 32.16 -18.21
CA ILE A 228 10.66 33.25 -17.65
C ILE A 228 10.82 34.36 -18.68
N ILE A 229 11.21 34.02 -19.92
CA ILE A 229 11.39 34.97 -21.02
C ILE A 229 10.07 35.68 -21.35
N SER A 230 8.95 34.94 -21.44
CA SER A 230 7.63 35.52 -21.69
C SER A 230 7.22 36.52 -20.59
N SER A 231 7.45 36.20 -19.33
CA SER A 231 7.13 37.08 -18.20
C SER A 231 8.00 38.35 -18.16
N LEU A 232 9.29 38.23 -18.50
CA LEU A 232 10.22 39.35 -18.58
C LEU A 232 9.88 40.27 -19.76
N PHE A 233 9.56 39.69 -20.92
CA PHE A 233 9.17 40.45 -22.11
C PHE A 233 7.88 41.25 -21.88
N SER A 234 6.88 40.67 -21.22
CA SER A 234 5.64 41.37 -20.83
C SER A 234 5.88 42.56 -19.89
N ARG A 235 6.82 42.46 -18.95
CA ARG A 235 7.17 43.57 -18.03
C ARG A 235 7.97 44.66 -18.75
N LEU A 236 8.86 44.28 -19.67
CA LEU A 236 9.67 45.22 -20.44
C LEU A 236 8.80 46.06 -21.39
N THR A 237 7.85 45.44 -22.09
CA THR A 237 6.90 46.16 -22.95
C THR A 237 6.01 47.11 -22.15
N LEU A 238 5.52 46.71 -20.97
CA LEU A 238 4.72 47.58 -20.11
C LEU A 238 5.52 48.82 -19.63
N THR A 239 6.80 48.63 -19.29
CA THR A 239 7.68 49.72 -18.82
C THR A 239 8.04 50.68 -19.96
N VAL A 240 8.30 50.17 -21.16
CA VAL A 240 8.57 50.98 -22.35
C VAL A 240 7.31 51.76 -22.77
N VAL A 241 6.14 51.14 -22.73
CA VAL A 241 4.86 51.79 -23.04
C VAL A 241 4.52 52.88 -22.02
N VAL A 242 4.70 52.65 -20.72
CA VAL A 242 4.46 53.66 -19.68
C VAL A 242 5.49 54.80 -19.75
N GLY A 243 6.76 54.50 -20.09
CA GLY A 243 7.81 55.50 -20.29
C GLY A 243 7.64 56.39 -21.54
N LEU A 244 6.80 55.98 -22.50
CA LEU A 244 6.47 56.74 -23.71
C LEU A 244 5.21 57.61 -23.58
N ILE A 245 4.48 57.54 -22.46
CA ILE A 245 3.35 58.44 -22.19
C ILE A 245 3.95 59.77 -21.67
N PRO A 246 3.87 60.88 -22.42
CA PRO A 246 4.40 62.16 -21.97
C PRO A 246 3.66 62.60 -20.71
N SER A 247 4.40 63.01 -19.67
CA SER A 247 3.83 63.60 -18.46
C SER A 247 3.03 64.84 -18.86
N GLN A 248 1.70 64.77 -18.82
CA GLN A 248 0.91 65.99 -18.86
C GLN A 248 1.10 66.72 -17.53
N SER A 249 1.90 67.78 -17.55
CA SER A 249 1.93 68.78 -16.48
C SER A 249 0.54 69.44 -16.39
N PRO A 250 -0.03 69.64 -15.18
CA PRO A 250 -1.30 70.32 -15.07
C PRO A 250 -1.16 71.78 -15.53
N PRO A 251 -2.17 72.36 -16.21
CA PRO A 251 -2.11 73.74 -16.66
C PRO A 251 -2.11 74.71 -15.46
N PRO A 252 -1.54 75.92 -15.63
CA PRO A 252 -1.26 76.86 -14.54
C PRO A 252 -2.50 77.39 -13.82
#